data_AF-A0A940TM68-F1
#
_entry.id   AF-A0A940TM68-F1
#
_cell.length_a   1.000
_cell.length_b   1.000
_cell.length_c   1.000
_cell.angle_alpha   90.00
_cell.angle_beta   90.00
_cell.angle_gamma   90.00
#
_symmetry.space_group_name_H-M   'P 1'
#
loop_
_entity.id
_entity.type
_entity.pdbx_description
1 polymer ?
#
loop_
_entity_poly.entity_id
_entity_poly.type
_entity_poly.pdbx_seq_one_letter_code
_entity_poly.pdbx_strand_id
1 'polypeptide(L)'
;MSIDKENILDTAQKFVLKGQLKKAIVEYLRLVEADPQDKRLHLKLGDLYLKNGEEDKAIQAYLKVANLYGEEDLNFRAISIYKKILSINPKFTEAFHKIAILYLKEGLAGNAKNYYQSILQINPRDSEALKALRNIESPQPAKERTIPSPAVAPSLPSRYPPEKKPVPEAADLASSPAVDPSMVSSEPGASAMDKDSETHYHLGIAYKEMELFDYAISEFELASSAPSMKFDCYIMLGNCYMEKGDYNKSIEYYRICSKIPGLPKEKMARLHFNLGLAYEASGMVSAAIDTFNLVLKLDHSFSEAKEKIGKLQPLRK
;
A
#
# COMPACT_ATOMS: atom_id res chain seq x y z
N MET A 1 -1.07 24.08 32.15
CA MET A 1 -2.38 23.40 32.23
C MET A 1 -2.29 22.16 31.37
N SER A 2 -2.56 20.98 31.93
CA SER A 2 -2.65 19.74 31.17
C SER A 2 -3.78 19.89 30.16
N ILE A 3 -3.46 19.93 28.87
CA ILE A 3 -4.47 19.90 27.82
C ILE A 3 -5.08 18.49 27.86
N ASP A 4 -6.38 18.41 28.04
CA ASP A 4 -7.12 17.14 27.99
C ASP A 4 -7.25 16.69 26.53
N LYS A 5 -6.18 16.05 26.03
CA LYS A 5 -6.02 15.66 24.62
C LYS A 5 -7.14 14.71 24.16
N GLU A 6 -7.60 13.83 25.04
CA GLU A 6 -8.63 12.84 24.74
C GLU A 6 -9.99 13.52 24.54
N ASN A 7 -10.36 14.44 25.44
CA ASN A 7 -11.59 15.23 25.28
C ASN A 7 -11.59 16.12 24.03
N ILE A 8 -10.44 16.70 23.68
CA ILE A 8 -10.31 17.50 22.44
C ILE A 8 -10.45 16.62 21.21
N LEU A 9 -9.81 15.44 21.19
CA LEU A 9 -9.90 14.49 20.08
C LEU A 9 -11.35 14.03 19.86
N ASP A 10 -12.06 13.64 20.93
CA ASP A 10 -13.47 13.25 20.87
C ASP A 10 -14.35 14.37 20.32
N THR A 11 -14.11 15.60 20.76
CA THR A 11 -14.84 16.78 20.29
C THR A 11 -14.56 17.04 18.81
N ALA A 12 -13.29 16.95 18.39
CA ALA A 12 -12.88 17.10 17.00
C ALA A 12 -13.56 16.05 16.12
N GLN A 13 -13.54 14.77 16.52
CA GLN A 13 -14.19 13.68 15.78
C GLN A 13 -15.71 13.88 15.66
N LYS A 14 -16.38 14.32 16.73
CA LYS A 14 -17.81 14.68 16.67
C LYS A 14 -18.09 15.79 15.66
N PHE A 15 -17.22 16.80 15.55
CA PHE A 15 -17.35 17.83 14.52
C PHE A 15 -17.14 17.28 13.11
N VAL A 16 -16.19 16.37 12.90
CA VAL A 16 -15.99 15.67 11.61
C VAL A 16 -17.25 14.91 11.21
N LEU A 17 -17.84 14.13 12.12
CA LEU A 17 -19.06 13.36 11.85
C LEU A 17 -20.26 14.24 11.51
N LYS A 18 -20.34 15.44 12.11
CA LYS A 18 -21.37 16.44 11.83
C LYS A 18 -21.10 17.28 10.58
N GLY A 19 -20.01 17.03 9.86
CA GLY A 19 -19.58 17.83 8.70
C GLY A 19 -19.11 19.25 9.05
N GLN A 20 -18.88 19.55 10.33
CA GLN A 20 -18.44 20.87 10.81
C GLN A 20 -16.91 21.01 10.67
N LEU A 21 -16.42 20.92 9.43
CA LEU A 21 -14.98 20.81 9.12
C LEU A 21 -14.15 21.93 9.73
N LYS A 22 -14.59 23.20 9.63
CA LYS A 22 -13.88 24.35 10.22
C LYS A 22 -13.68 24.22 11.72
N LYS A 23 -14.67 23.73 12.46
CA LYS A 23 -14.55 23.52 13.92
C LYS A 23 -13.65 22.34 14.23
N ALA A 24 -13.76 21.25 13.46
CA ALA A 24 -12.86 20.11 13.60
C ALA A 24 -11.40 20.53 13.40
N ILE A 25 -11.10 21.33 12.37
CA ILE A 25 -9.77 21.86 12.08
C ILE A 25 -9.21 22.63 13.29
N VAL A 26 -10.01 23.50 13.91
CA VAL A 26 -9.58 24.26 15.10
C VAL A 26 -9.18 23.33 16.24
N GLU A 27 -9.97 22.29 16.52
CA GLU A 27 -9.62 21.33 17.58
C GLU A 27 -8.39 20.49 17.23
N TYR A 28 -8.24 20.07 15.96
CA TYR A 28 -7.03 19.35 15.52
C TYR A 28 -5.78 20.23 15.57
N LEU A 29 -5.88 21.53 15.29
CA LEU A 29 -4.76 22.46 15.46
C LEU A 29 -4.29 22.52 16.92
N ARG A 30 -5.22 22.55 17.88
CA ARG A 30 -4.87 22.50 19.32
C ARG A 30 -4.15 21.21 19.71
N LEU A 31 -4.54 20.08 19.12
CA LEU A 31 -3.86 18.80 19.34
C LEU A 31 -2.44 18.82 18.74
N VAL A 32 -2.29 19.36 17.53
CA VAL A 32 -0.98 19.51 16.87
C VAL A 32 -0.07 20.48 17.63
N GLU A 33 -0.60 21.56 18.21
CA GLU A 33 0.18 22.46 19.08
C GLU A 33 0.71 21.73 20.33
N ALA A 34 -0.06 20.79 20.86
CA ALA A 34 0.31 19.99 22.03
C ALA A 34 1.20 18.78 21.69
N ASP A 35 1.25 18.36 20.43
CA ASP A 35 2.17 17.34 19.90
C ASP A 35 2.53 17.61 18.43
N PRO A 36 3.52 18.49 18.16
CA PRO A 36 3.85 18.90 16.80
C PRO A 36 4.47 17.80 15.94
N GLN A 37 4.84 16.66 16.53
CA GLN A 37 5.52 15.56 15.85
C GLN A 37 4.57 14.39 15.57
N ASP A 38 3.31 14.47 16.02
CA ASP A 38 2.31 13.44 15.73
C ASP A 38 1.88 13.50 14.25
N LYS A 39 2.47 12.59 13.48
CA LYS A 39 2.19 12.38 12.05
C LYS A 39 0.71 12.11 11.78
N ARG A 40 0.00 11.40 12.69
CA ARG A 40 -1.42 11.06 12.50
C ARG A 40 -2.29 12.31 12.57
N LEU A 41 -1.97 13.23 13.49
CA LEU A 41 -2.69 14.50 13.62
C LEU A 41 -2.48 15.38 12.39
N HIS A 42 -1.24 15.49 11.89
CA HIS A 42 -0.95 16.24 10.66
C HIS A 42 -1.63 15.62 9.42
N LEU A 43 -1.64 14.29 9.29
CA LEU A 43 -2.37 13.60 8.23
C LEU A 43 -3.86 13.94 8.27
N LYS A 44 -4.45 13.84 9.47
CA LYS A 44 -5.87 14.12 9.66
C LYS A 44 -6.20 15.58 9.35
N LEU A 45 -5.33 16.50 9.76
CA LEU A 45 -5.45 17.92 9.47
C LEU A 45 -5.36 18.19 7.95
N GLY A 46 -4.42 17.54 7.25
CA GLY A 46 -4.32 17.59 5.79
C GLY A 46 -5.60 17.12 5.09
N ASP A 47 -6.16 15.98 5.53
CA ASP A 47 -7.43 15.47 5.00
C ASP A 47 -8.60 16.42 5.25
N LEU A 48 -8.64 17.05 6.43
CA LEU A 48 -9.69 18.00 6.78
C LEU A 48 -9.58 19.29 5.97
N TYR A 49 -8.37 19.82 5.76
CA TYR A 49 -8.14 20.96 4.89
C TYR A 49 -8.56 20.65 3.45
N LEU A 50 -8.19 19.48 2.92
CA LEU A 50 -8.58 19.07 1.58
C LEU A 50 -10.11 18.95 1.44
N LYS A 51 -10.79 18.36 2.43
CA LYS A 51 -12.26 18.30 2.45
C LYS A 51 -12.91 19.68 2.59
N ASN A 52 -12.24 20.62 3.24
CA ASN A 52 -12.71 22.00 3.41
C ASN A 52 -12.36 22.89 2.19
N GLY A 53 -11.66 22.36 1.18
CA GLY A 53 -11.23 23.08 -0.03
C GLY A 53 -9.97 23.94 0.14
N GLU A 54 -9.24 23.79 1.25
CA GLU A 54 -8.01 24.55 1.54
C GLU A 54 -6.78 23.77 1.08
N GLU A 55 -6.59 23.64 -0.24
CA GLU A 55 -5.55 22.80 -0.85
C GLU A 55 -4.13 23.19 -0.41
N ASP A 56 -3.80 24.48 -0.36
CA ASP A 56 -2.46 24.94 0.05
C ASP A 56 -2.11 24.51 1.49
N LYS A 57 -3.08 24.60 2.40
CA LYS A 57 -2.89 24.17 3.80
C LYS A 57 -2.81 22.65 3.90
N ALA A 58 -3.58 21.93 3.08
CA ALA A 58 -3.48 20.47 3.00
C ALA A 58 -2.07 20.05 2.55
N ILE A 59 -1.54 20.67 1.49
CA ILE A 59 -0.18 20.41 0.99
C ILE A 59 0.86 20.69 2.09
N GLN A 60 0.75 21.80 2.82
CA GLN A 60 1.67 22.11 3.93
C GLN A 60 1.63 21.05 5.04
N ALA A 61 0.44 20.60 5.43
CA ALA A 61 0.29 19.54 6.44
C ALA A 61 0.91 18.22 5.96
N TYR A 62 0.65 17.83 4.71
CA TYR A 62 1.26 16.63 4.12
C TYR A 62 2.78 16.74 3.98
N LEU A 63 3.31 17.92 3.61
CA LEU A 63 4.76 18.15 3.56
C LEU A 63 5.41 17.95 4.92
N LYS A 64 4.75 18.41 6.00
CA LYS A 64 5.23 18.15 7.36
C LYS A 64 5.34 16.66 7.62
N VAL A 65 4.29 15.88 7.33
CA VAL A 65 4.30 14.42 7.51
C VAL A 65 5.38 13.74 6.67
N ALA A 66 5.52 14.12 5.40
CA ALA A 66 6.50 13.54 4.49
C ALA A 66 7.93 13.77 4.98
N ASN A 67 8.22 14.97 5.52
CA ASN A 67 9.51 15.28 6.12
C ASN A 67 9.78 14.46 7.38
N LEU A 68 8.79 14.29 8.26
CA LEU A 68 8.93 13.46 9.47
C LEU A 68 9.21 12.00 9.13
N TYR A 69 8.55 11.44 8.11
CA TYR A 69 8.88 10.09 7.65
C TYR A 69 10.27 10.02 7.02
N GLY A 70 10.70 11.07 6.31
CA GLY A 70 12.04 11.14 5.73
C GLY A 70 13.16 11.22 6.78
N GLU A 71 12.93 11.94 7.87
CA GLU A 71 13.85 12.03 9.03
C GLU A 71 14.00 10.69 9.76
N GLU A 72 12.96 9.84 9.73
CA GLU A 72 12.98 8.50 10.32
C GLU A 72 13.46 7.41 9.34
N ASP A 73 14.01 7.79 8.18
CA ASP A 73 14.42 6.88 7.10
C ASP A 73 13.29 5.99 6.55
N LEU A 74 12.02 6.35 6.81
CA LEU A 74 10.84 5.64 6.33
C LEU A 74 10.50 6.09 4.90
N ASN A 75 11.44 5.85 3.97
CA ASN A 75 11.47 6.46 2.64
C ASN A 75 10.20 6.17 1.82
N PHE A 76 9.69 4.93 1.80
CA PHE A 76 8.44 4.62 1.08
C PHE A 76 7.21 5.30 1.68
N ARG A 77 7.17 5.50 2.99
CA ARG A 77 6.09 6.26 3.66
C ARG A 77 6.14 7.73 3.23
N ALA A 78 7.33 8.33 3.23
CA ALA A 78 7.51 9.69 2.73
C ALA A 78 7.09 9.80 1.24
N ILE A 79 7.51 8.87 0.38
CA ILE A 79 7.11 8.82 -1.04
C ILE A 79 5.59 8.76 -1.19
N SER A 80 4.89 7.93 -0.41
CA SER A 80 3.42 7.85 -0.42
C SER A 80 2.75 9.19 -0.12
N ILE A 81 3.27 9.96 0.84
CA ILE A 81 2.74 11.30 1.15
C ILE A 81 3.06 12.31 0.05
N TYR A 82 4.25 12.27 -0.54
CA TYR A 82 4.57 13.12 -1.69
C TYR A 82 3.70 12.79 -2.91
N LYS A 83 3.41 11.52 -3.16
CA LYS A 83 2.44 11.10 -4.19
C LYS A 83 1.03 11.63 -3.89
N LYS A 84 0.62 11.67 -2.62
CA LYS A 84 -0.63 12.33 -2.21
C LYS A 84 -0.61 13.83 -2.51
N ILE A 85 0.51 14.53 -2.28
CA ILE A 85 0.64 15.95 -2.66
C ILE A 85 0.49 16.13 -4.18
N LEU A 86 1.12 15.28 -4.99
CA LEU A 86 1.01 15.31 -6.45
C LEU A 86 -0.40 15.03 -6.96
N SER A 87 -1.22 14.35 -6.16
CA SER A 87 -2.63 14.14 -6.49
C SER A 87 -3.49 15.40 -6.40
N ILE A 88 -3.07 16.34 -5.54
CA ILE A 88 -3.73 17.63 -5.32
C ILE A 88 -3.16 18.66 -6.30
N ASN A 89 -1.82 18.74 -6.38
CA ASN A 89 -1.12 19.60 -7.33
C ASN A 89 -0.15 18.78 -8.21
N PRO A 90 -0.58 18.35 -9.40
CA PRO A 90 0.24 17.53 -10.31
C PRO A 90 1.51 18.21 -10.84
N LYS A 91 1.65 19.53 -10.66
CA LYS A 91 2.80 20.32 -11.12
C LYS A 91 3.73 20.73 -9.97
N PHE A 92 3.52 20.19 -8.77
CA PHE A 92 4.32 20.55 -7.60
C PHE A 92 5.74 19.93 -7.66
N THR A 93 6.67 20.65 -8.29
CA THR A 93 8.03 20.19 -8.60
C THR A 93 8.85 19.76 -7.39
N GLU A 94 8.66 20.37 -6.23
CA GLU A 94 9.35 19.99 -4.98
C GLU A 94 9.06 18.53 -4.59
N ALA A 95 7.80 18.07 -4.70
CA ALA A 95 7.48 16.68 -4.41
C ALA A 95 8.15 15.71 -5.41
N PHE A 96 8.23 16.06 -6.69
CA PHE A 96 8.96 15.23 -7.66
C PHE A 96 10.44 15.09 -7.27
N HIS A 97 11.09 16.19 -6.88
CA HIS A 97 12.49 16.18 -6.44
C HIS A 97 12.68 15.30 -5.21
N LYS A 98 11.83 15.47 -4.19
CA LYS A 98 11.90 14.67 -2.95
C LYS A 98 11.68 13.18 -3.21
N ILE A 99 10.69 12.82 -4.03
CA ILE A 99 10.45 11.42 -4.41
C ILE A 99 11.67 10.84 -5.14
N ALA A 100 12.24 11.57 -6.10
CA ALA A 100 13.40 11.10 -6.85
C ALA A 100 14.62 10.86 -5.96
N ILE A 101 14.88 11.76 -5.00
CA ILE A 101 15.97 11.61 -4.02
C ILE A 101 15.74 10.38 -3.14
N LEU A 102 14.51 10.17 -2.66
CA LEU A 102 14.17 9.00 -1.83
C LEU A 102 14.33 7.69 -2.62
N TYR A 103 13.96 7.66 -3.91
CA TYR A 103 14.23 6.51 -4.77
C TYR A 103 15.73 6.26 -4.98
N LEU A 104 16.55 7.30 -5.16
CA LEU A 104 18.01 7.14 -5.24
C LEU A 104 18.59 6.56 -3.95
N LYS A 105 18.08 6.98 -2.78
CA LYS A 105 18.50 6.46 -1.47
C LYS A 105 18.23 4.96 -1.32
N GLU A 106 17.15 4.48 -1.91
CA GLU A 106 16.79 3.05 -1.97
C GLU A 106 17.51 2.29 -3.12
N GLY A 107 18.39 2.95 -3.88
CA GLY A 107 19.07 2.35 -5.03
C GLY A 107 18.18 2.15 -6.27
N LEU A 108 16.97 2.72 -6.26
CA LEU A 108 15.97 2.64 -7.32
C LEU A 108 16.19 3.75 -8.37
N ALA A 109 17.37 3.75 -8.99
CA ALA A 109 17.77 4.79 -9.94
C ALA A 109 16.86 4.89 -11.17
N GLY A 110 16.25 3.79 -11.62
CA GLY A 110 15.28 3.78 -12.71
C GLY A 110 14.02 4.59 -12.37
N ASN A 111 13.44 4.36 -11.19
CA ASN A 111 12.28 5.11 -10.72
C ASN A 111 12.65 6.59 -10.54
N ALA A 112 13.78 6.89 -9.92
CA ALA A 112 14.25 8.27 -9.76
C ALA A 112 14.41 9.01 -11.10
N LYS A 113 14.95 8.34 -12.13
CA LYS A 113 15.10 8.89 -13.48
C LYS A 113 13.76 9.38 -14.05
N ASN A 114 12.71 8.58 -13.91
CA ASN A 114 11.37 8.93 -14.42
C ASN A 114 10.85 10.21 -13.75
N TYR A 115 11.02 10.37 -12.43
CA TYR A 115 10.60 11.58 -11.72
C TYR A 115 11.39 12.81 -12.13
N TYR A 116 12.72 12.70 -12.34
CA TYR A 116 13.51 13.81 -12.87
C TYR A 116 13.12 14.19 -14.30
N GLN A 117 12.77 13.21 -15.15
CA GLN A 117 12.24 13.50 -16.48
C GLN A 117 10.90 14.25 -16.42
N SER A 118 10.00 13.88 -15.50
CA SER A 118 8.76 14.63 -15.26
C SER A 118 9.02 16.07 -14.82
N ILE A 119 10.04 16.31 -13.99
CA ILE A 119 10.45 17.67 -13.62
C ILE A 119 10.84 18.47 -14.86
N LEU A 120 11.63 17.89 -15.77
CA LEU A 120 12.06 18.59 -17.00
C LEU A 120 10.92 18.84 -17.99
N GLN A 121 9.84 18.05 -17.95
CA GLN A 121 8.62 18.35 -18.72
C GLN A 121 7.91 19.61 -18.19
N ILE A 122 7.96 19.84 -16.87
CA ILE A 122 7.34 21.01 -16.22
C ILE A 122 8.27 22.23 -16.32
N ASN A 123 9.55 22.03 -16.02
CA ASN A 123 10.61 23.04 -16.05
C ASN A 123 11.84 22.50 -16.79
N PRO A 124 11.98 22.75 -18.09
CA PRO A 124 13.10 22.25 -18.90
C PRO A 124 14.49 22.74 -18.48
N ARG A 125 14.56 23.79 -17.65
CA ARG A 125 15.83 24.39 -17.16
C ARG A 125 16.11 24.06 -15.71
N ASP A 126 15.43 23.08 -15.13
CA ASP A 126 15.69 22.65 -13.75
C ASP A 126 17.12 22.08 -13.64
N SER A 127 17.99 22.84 -12.97
CA SER A 127 19.42 22.51 -12.89
C SER A 127 19.70 21.28 -12.04
N GLU A 128 18.85 21.00 -11.05
CA GLU A 128 19.00 19.85 -10.16
C GLU A 128 18.63 18.56 -10.89
N ALA A 129 17.49 18.55 -11.60
CA ALA A 129 17.06 17.41 -12.39
C ALA A 129 18.04 17.08 -13.52
N LEU A 130 18.57 18.10 -14.23
CA LEU A 130 19.58 17.89 -15.27
C LEU A 130 20.87 17.28 -14.70
N LYS A 131 21.35 17.77 -13.55
CA LYS A 131 22.53 17.21 -12.87
C LYS A 131 22.28 15.78 -12.41
N ALA A 132 21.14 15.52 -11.79
CA ALA A 132 20.79 14.20 -11.28
C ALA A 132 20.68 13.16 -12.40
N LEU A 133 20.04 13.51 -13.52
CA LEU A 133 19.96 12.63 -14.70
C LEU A 133 21.33 12.34 -15.29
N ARG A 134 22.19 13.36 -15.42
CA ARG A 134 23.58 13.16 -15.87
C ARG A 134 24.31 12.19 -14.94
N ASN A 135 24.14 12.31 -13.63
CA ASN A 135 24.78 11.41 -12.66
C ASN A 135 24.25 9.97 -12.75
N ILE A 136 22.94 9.79 -12.99
CA ILE A 136 22.31 8.46 -13.20
C ILE A 136 22.79 7.83 -14.52
N GLU A 137 22.99 8.63 -15.57
CA GLU A 137 23.37 8.17 -16.92
C GLU A 137 24.89 8.06 -17.12
N SER A 138 25.69 8.65 -16.24
CA SER A 138 27.15 8.51 -16.30
C SER A 138 27.53 7.08 -15.94
N PRO A 139 28.21 6.33 -16.82
CA PRO A 139 28.62 4.97 -16.53
C PRO A 139 29.66 4.97 -15.39
N GLN A 140 29.26 4.52 -14.22
CA GLN A 140 30.18 3.90 -13.27
C GLN A 140 30.79 2.66 -13.97
N PRO A 141 32.08 2.34 -13.80
CA PRO A 141 32.68 1.18 -14.44
C PRO A 141 31.98 -0.13 -14.00
N ALA A 142 31.27 -0.71 -14.96
CA ALA A 142 30.72 -2.06 -15.15
C ALA A 142 29.87 -2.70 -14.02
N LYS A 143 28.56 -2.85 -14.30
CA LYS A 143 28.03 -4.12 -14.83
C LYS A 143 27.05 -3.81 -15.96
N GLU A 144 27.39 -4.28 -17.15
CA GLU A 144 26.58 -4.17 -18.36
C GLU A 144 25.16 -4.71 -18.13
N ARG A 145 24.17 -3.98 -18.64
CA ARG A 145 23.04 -4.54 -19.40
C ARG A 145 22.39 -3.41 -20.20
N THR A 146 22.62 -3.45 -21.51
CA THR A 146 21.65 -3.07 -22.56
C THR A 146 20.29 -3.73 -22.22
N ILE A 147 19.11 -3.19 -22.54
CA ILE A 147 18.54 -2.89 -23.87
C ILE A 147 17.32 -1.91 -23.73
N PRO A 148 16.46 -1.66 -24.75
CA PRO A 148 16.11 -0.35 -25.28
C PRO A 148 14.82 0.29 -24.71
N SER A 149 14.60 1.55 -25.08
CA SER A 149 13.37 2.32 -24.87
C SER A 149 12.12 1.57 -25.39
N PRO A 150 10.97 1.71 -24.70
CA PRO A 150 9.90 2.42 -25.37
C PRO A 150 9.17 3.44 -24.47
N ALA A 151 8.94 4.61 -25.08
CA ALA A 151 7.75 5.45 -25.07
C ALA A 151 6.79 5.48 -23.85
N VAL A 152 6.44 6.74 -23.53
CA VAL A 152 5.32 7.24 -22.73
C VAL A 152 5.63 7.40 -21.23
N ALA A 153 5.89 8.66 -20.85
CA ALA A 153 5.83 9.13 -19.48
C ALA A 153 4.53 8.63 -18.82
N PRO A 154 4.52 8.24 -17.53
CA PRO A 154 3.27 7.94 -16.87
C PRO A 154 2.44 9.22 -16.84
N SER A 155 1.46 9.30 -17.74
CA SER A 155 0.31 10.18 -17.56
C SER A 155 -0.33 9.75 -16.25
N LEU A 156 -0.13 10.54 -15.20
CA LEU A 156 -0.84 10.42 -13.95
C LEU A 156 -2.33 10.29 -14.30
N PRO A 157 -3.03 9.22 -13.86
CA PRO A 157 -4.45 9.12 -14.13
C PRO A 157 -5.15 10.32 -13.49
N SER A 158 -5.66 11.21 -14.34
CA SER A 158 -6.67 12.20 -13.97
C SER A 158 -7.98 11.47 -13.71
N ARG A 159 -8.06 10.83 -12.54
CA ARG A 159 -9.24 10.42 -11.75
C ARG A 159 -8.77 9.34 -10.79
N TYR A 160 -8.79 9.65 -9.49
CA TYR A 160 -9.05 8.65 -8.46
C TYR A 160 -10.37 7.96 -8.83
N PRO A 161 -10.46 6.62 -8.76
CA PRO A 161 -11.54 5.93 -9.43
C PRO A 161 -12.89 6.29 -8.80
N PRO A 162 -13.89 6.67 -9.62
CA PRO A 162 -15.11 5.92 -9.65
C PRO A 162 -14.98 4.73 -10.63
N GLU A 163 -15.57 3.63 -10.19
CA GLU A 163 -16.05 2.45 -10.91
C GLU A 163 -15.08 1.30 -11.28
N LYS A 164 -15.48 0.16 -10.70
CA LYS A 164 -15.00 -1.22 -10.79
C LYS A 164 -14.69 -1.67 -12.22
N LYS A 165 -13.52 -2.29 -12.42
CA LYS A 165 -13.34 -3.30 -13.46
C LYS A 165 -13.71 -4.68 -12.89
N PRO A 166 -14.40 -5.54 -13.65
CA PRO A 166 -14.70 -6.89 -13.19
C PRO A 166 -13.42 -7.72 -13.07
N VAL A 167 -13.34 -8.50 -12.00
CA VAL A 167 -12.35 -9.55 -11.78
C VAL A 167 -12.44 -10.53 -12.96
N PRO A 168 -11.32 -10.94 -13.61
CA PRO A 168 -11.40 -11.91 -14.68
C PRO A 168 -11.85 -13.26 -14.13
N GLU A 169 -12.99 -13.73 -14.66
CA GLU A 169 -13.54 -15.06 -14.47
C GLU A 169 -12.56 -16.10 -15.06
N ALA A 170 -12.29 -17.15 -14.29
CA ALA A 170 -11.36 -18.21 -14.66
C ALA A 170 -11.88 -18.98 -15.87
N ALA A 171 -11.12 -18.98 -16.97
CA ALA A 171 -11.35 -19.84 -18.12
C ALA A 171 -10.13 -20.75 -18.33
N ASP A 172 -10.42 -22.05 -18.26
CA ASP A 172 -9.78 -23.21 -18.88
C ASP A 172 -8.35 -23.11 -19.41
N LEU A 173 -7.48 -23.96 -18.85
CA LEU A 173 -6.36 -24.54 -19.58
C LEU A 173 -6.13 -25.97 -19.07
N ALA A 174 -6.70 -26.93 -19.81
CA ALA A 174 -6.38 -28.34 -19.74
C ALA A 174 -5.22 -28.68 -20.71
N SER A 175 -4.49 -29.75 -20.36
CA SER A 175 -3.52 -30.55 -21.13
C SER A 175 -2.03 -30.12 -21.22
N SER A 176 -1.23 -30.67 -20.28
CA SER A 176 0.01 -31.51 -20.36
C SER A 176 1.12 -31.28 -21.42
N PRO A 177 2.36 -31.85 -21.28
CA PRO A 177 2.98 -32.60 -20.16
C PRO A 177 4.42 -32.17 -19.75
N ALA A 178 4.82 -32.63 -18.55
CA ALA A 178 6.16 -32.99 -18.04
C ALA A 178 7.42 -32.16 -18.40
N VAL A 179 8.07 -31.62 -17.36
CA VAL A 179 9.50 -31.31 -17.38
C VAL A 179 10.20 -31.83 -16.12
N ASP A 180 11.38 -32.39 -16.39
CA ASP A 180 12.30 -33.20 -15.60
C ASP A 180 12.86 -32.49 -14.34
N PRO A 181 12.85 -33.11 -13.14
CA PRO A 181 13.35 -32.50 -11.91
C PRO A 181 14.85 -32.74 -11.73
N SER A 182 15.70 -32.07 -12.51
CA SER A 182 17.14 -32.04 -12.23
C SER A 182 17.82 -30.78 -12.76
N MET A 183 17.64 -29.64 -12.10
CA MET A 183 18.66 -28.58 -12.00
C MET A 183 18.44 -27.78 -10.72
N VAL A 184 19.14 -28.18 -9.66
CA VAL A 184 19.60 -27.23 -8.65
C VAL A 184 20.67 -26.37 -9.33
N SER A 185 20.32 -25.13 -9.62
CA SER A 185 21.29 -24.08 -9.93
C SER A 185 20.71 -22.74 -9.49
N SER A 186 21.15 -22.34 -8.30
CA SER A 186 21.54 -20.98 -7.93
C SER A 186 20.81 -19.85 -8.64
N GLU A 187 19.95 -19.11 -7.94
CA GLU A 187 19.40 -17.85 -8.45
C GLU A 187 20.51 -16.79 -8.59
N PRO A 188 20.60 -16.09 -9.74
CA PRO A 188 21.07 -14.72 -9.73
C PRO A 188 20.22 -13.84 -10.65
N GLY A 189 19.42 -12.97 -10.04
CA GLY A 189 18.86 -11.79 -10.68
C GLY A 189 17.34 -11.80 -10.75
N ALA A 190 16.71 -11.28 -9.69
CA ALA A 190 15.35 -10.77 -9.78
C ALA A 190 15.24 -9.90 -11.04
N SER A 191 14.29 -10.22 -11.91
CA SER A 191 14.08 -9.52 -13.16
C SER A 191 13.64 -8.07 -12.90
N ALA A 192 13.77 -7.17 -13.87
CA ALA A 192 13.29 -5.80 -13.70
C ALA A 192 11.79 -5.73 -13.32
N MET A 193 10.99 -6.68 -13.81
CA MET A 193 9.57 -6.82 -13.44
C MET A 193 9.36 -7.18 -11.96
N ASP A 194 10.30 -7.90 -11.35
CA ASP A 194 10.23 -8.24 -9.92
C ASP A 194 10.51 -7.01 -9.05
N LYS A 195 11.45 -6.14 -9.45
CA LYS A 195 11.79 -4.92 -8.69
C LYS A 195 10.70 -3.85 -8.72
N ASP A 196 10.05 -3.65 -9.87
CA ASP A 196 8.92 -2.72 -9.96
C ASP A 196 7.74 -3.22 -9.11
N SER A 197 7.46 -4.54 -9.14
CA SER A 197 6.41 -5.15 -8.33
C SER A 197 6.71 -5.06 -6.83
N GLU A 198 7.97 -5.26 -6.43
CA GLU A 198 8.43 -5.09 -5.05
C GLU A 198 8.28 -3.63 -4.57
N THR A 199 8.59 -2.66 -5.42
CA THR A 199 8.39 -1.24 -5.13
C THR A 199 6.91 -0.91 -4.89
N HIS A 200 6.02 -1.40 -5.76
CA HIS A 200 4.58 -1.26 -5.59
C HIS A 200 4.09 -1.94 -4.30
N TYR A 201 4.63 -3.11 -3.96
CA TYR A 201 4.29 -3.79 -2.72
C TYR A 201 4.66 -2.98 -1.47
N HIS A 202 5.87 -2.40 -1.44
CA HIS A 202 6.30 -1.55 -0.32
C HIS A 202 5.48 -0.27 -0.19
N LEU A 203 5.10 0.35 -1.32
CA LEU A 203 4.17 1.48 -1.31
C LEU A 203 2.79 1.08 -0.80
N GLY A 204 2.30 -0.11 -1.19
CA GLY A 204 1.05 -0.66 -0.69
C GLY A 204 1.06 -0.83 0.83
N ILE A 205 2.14 -1.37 1.41
CA ILE A 205 2.32 -1.48 2.86
C ILE A 205 2.28 -0.09 3.51
N ALA A 206 3.05 0.85 2.97
CA ALA A 206 3.11 2.22 3.49
C ALA A 206 1.72 2.88 3.51
N TYR A 207 0.94 2.75 2.42
CA TYR A 207 -0.43 3.28 2.39
C TYR A 207 -1.37 2.56 3.37
N LYS A 208 -1.25 1.23 3.52
CA LYS A 208 -2.09 0.45 4.44
C LYS A 208 -1.88 0.91 5.88
N GLU A 209 -0.64 1.10 6.32
CA GLU A 209 -0.34 1.55 7.68
C GLU A 209 -0.76 3.00 7.96
N MET A 210 -0.91 3.80 6.91
CA MET A 210 -1.51 5.14 6.98
C MET A 210 -3.05 5.09 6.91
N GLU A 211 -3.65 3.90 6.89
CA GLU A 211 -5.08 3.66 6.73
C GLU A 211 -5.65 4.21 5.40
N LEU A 212 -4.78 4.46 4.42
CA LEU A 212 -5.13 4.89 3.07
C LEU A 212 -5.43 3.67 2.18
N PHE A 213 -6.42 2.88 2.58
CA PHE A 213 -6.66 1.55 2.03
C PHE A 213 -6.92 1.52 0.52
N ASP A 214 -7.58 2.53 -0.05
CA ASP A 214 -7.81 2.58 -1.51
C ASP A 214 -6.51 2.69 -2.31
N TYR A 215 -5.57 3.49 -1.81
CA TYR A 215 -4.24 3.62 -2.41
C TYR A 215 -3.44 2.33 -2.24
N ALA A 216 -3.51 1.73 -1.05
CA ALA A 216 -2.86 0.45 -0.76
C ALA A 216 -3.34 -0.65 -1.72
N ILE A 217 -4.67 -0.74 -1.93
CA ILE A 217 -5.28 -1.71 -2.84
C ILE A 217 -4.73 -1.54 -4.26
N SER A 218 -4.71 -0.31 -4.80
CA SER A 218 -4.19 -0.07 -6.15
C SER A 218 -2.71 -0.47 -6.29
N GLU A 219 -1.88 -0.18 -5.29
CA GLU A 219 -0.47 -0.55 -5.32
C GLU A 219 -0.27 -2.08 -5.21
N PHE A 220 -1.05 -2.77 -4.37
CA PHE A 220 -1.00 -4.24 -4.29
C PHE A 220 -1.52 -4.92 -5.56
N GLU A 221 -2.51 -4.34 -6.24
CA GLU A 221 -2.97 -4.83 -7.54
C GLU A 221 -1.86 -4.74 -8.59
N LEU A 222 -1.13 -3.62 -8.65
CA LEU A 222 0.03 -3.45 -9.53
C LEU A 222 1.15 -4.46 -9.20
N ALA A 223 1.46 -4.61 -7.91
CA ALA A 223 2.47 -5.56 -7.44
C ALA A 223 2.11 -7.03 -7.74
N SER A 224 0.82 -7.38 -7.74
CA SER A 224 0.35 -8.74 -8.03
C SER A 224 0.56 -9.21 -9.47
N SER A 225 1.01 -8.32 -10.36
CA SER A 225 1.35 -8.66 -11.75
C SER A 225 2.53 -9.63 -11.84
N ALA A 226 3.50 -9.57 -10.91
CA ALA A 226 4.58 -10.54 -10.79
C ALA A 226 4.11 -11.84 -10.11
N PRO A 227 4.33 -13.03 -10.72
CA PRO A 227 3.94 -14.31 -10.11
C PRO A 227 4.52 -14.54 -8.71
N SER A 228 5.76 -14.10 -8.47
CA SER A 228 6.47 -14.16 -7.19
C SER A 228 5.75 -13.40 -6.07
N MET A 229 5.04 -12.32 -6.41
CA MET A 229 4.37 -11.42 -5.47
C MET A 229 2.88 -11.74 -5.26
N LYS A 230 2.27 -12.59 -6.10
CA LYS A 230 0.82 -12.85 -6.08
C LYS A 230 0.28 -13.26 -4.72
N PHE A 231 0.97 -14.19 -4.04
CA PHE A 231 0.52 -14.68 -2.75
C PHE A 231 0.46 -13.55 -1.71
N ASP A 232 1.57 -12.83 -1.53
CA ASP A 232 1.68 -11.77 -0.52
C ASP A 232 0.75 -10.59 -0.86
N CYS A 233 0.61 -10.24 -2.14
CA CYS A 233 -0.32 -9.19 -2.57
C CYS A 233 -1.78 -9.57 -2.32
N TYR A 234 -2.22 -10.80 -2.61
CA TYR A 234 -3.60 -11.21 -2.36
C TYR A 234 -3.92 -11.30 -0.86
N ILE A 235 -2.96 -11.69 -0.03
CA ILE A 235 -3.09 -11.58 1.43
C ILE A 235 -3.31 -10.12 1.85
N MET A 236 -2.48 -9.20 1.34
CA MET A 236 -2.58 -7.79 1.69
C MET A 236 -3.86 -7.13 1.17
N LEU A 237 -4.33 -7.48 -0.03
CA LEU A 237 -5.63 -7.05 -0.56
C LEU A 237 -6.77 -7.53 0.33
N GLY A 238 -6.76 -8.81 0.73
CA GLY A 238 -7.73 -9.35 1.68
C GLY A 238 -7.73 -8.60 3.02
N ASN A 239 -6.54 -8.27 3.55
CA ASN A 239 -6.37 -7.49 4.78
C ASN A 239 -6.92 -6.06 4.63
N CYS A 240 -6.63 -5.37 3.52
CA CYS A 240 -7.16 -4.03 3.26
C CYS A 240 -8.70 -4.04 3.24
N TYR A 241 -9.31 -5.03 2.59
CA TYR A 241 -10.77 -5.14 2.57
C TYR A 241 -11.36 -5.52 3.94
N MET A 242 -10.65 -6.32 4.77
CA MET A 242 -11.03 -6.56 6.17
C MET A 242 -11.12 -5.25 6.96
N GLU A 243 -10.06 -4.43 6.90
CA GLU A 243 -9.99 -3.18 7.67
C GLU A 243 -10.98 -2.12 7.16
N LYS A 244 -11.31 -2.13 5.87
CA LYS A 244 -12.41 -1.33 5.31
C LYS A 244 -13.80 -1.82 5.71
N GLY A 245 -13.94 -3.02 6.26
CA GLY A 245 -15.23 -3.65 6.57
C GLY A 245 -15.93 -4.33 5.39
N ASP A 246 -15.30 -4.42 4.21
CA ASP A 246 -15.85 -5.14 3.05
C ASP A 246 -15.42 -6.61 3.12
N TYR A 247 -16.04 -7.34 4.05
CA TYR A 247 -15.66 -8.72 4.36
C TYR A 247 -15.88 -9.69 3.19
N ASN A 248 -16.86 -9.41 2.31
CA ASN A 248 -17.12 -10.24 1.14
C ASN A 248 -15.96 -10.20 0.14
N LYS A 249 -15.44 -9.02 -0.18
CA LYS A 249 -14.24 -8.90 -1.01
C LYS A 249 -13.01 -9.50 -0.34
N SER A 250 -12.88 -9.35 0.97
CA SER A 250 -11.78 -9.98 1.70
C SER A 250 -11.78 -11.51 1.53
N ILE A 251 -12.95 -12.13 1.75
CA ILE A 251 -13.18 -13.57 1.51
C ILE A 251 -12.81 -13.94 0.06
N GLU A 252 -13.22 -13.15 -0.92
CA GLU A 252 -12.90 -13.39 -2.33
C GLU A 252 -11.39 -13.45 -2.59
N TYR A 253 -10.62 -12.45 -2.16
CA TYR A 253 -9.16 -12.43 -2.35
C TYR A 253 -8.46 -13.57 -1.63
N TYR A 254 -8.88 -13.92 -0.41
CA TYR A 254 -8.32 -15.09 0.28
C TYR A 254 -8.63 -16.41 -0.44
N ARG A 255 -9.83 -16.56 -1.02
CA ARG A 255 -10.19 -17.74 -1.82
C ARG A 255 -9.44 -17.79 -3.16
N ILE A 256 -9.13 -16.65 -3.77
CA ILE A 256 -8.26 -16.58 -4.95
C ILE A 256 -6.85 -17.01 -4.54
N CYS A 257 -6.34 -16.49 -3.42
CA CYS A 257 -5.02 -16.84 -2.89
C CYS A 257 -4.90 -18.34 -2.58
N SER A 258 -5.95 -18.98 -2.06
CA SER A 258 -5.92 -20.42 -1.71
C SER A 258 -5.87 -21.35 -2.92
N LYS A 259 -6.15 -20.83 -4.13
CA LYS A 259 -6.05 -21.58 -5.39
C LYS A 259 -4.64 -21.55 -5.99
N ILE A 260 -3.69 -20.82 -5.39
CA ILE A 260 -2.30 -20.81 -5.85
C ILE A 260 -1.70 -22.21 -5.61
N PRO A 261 -1.19 -22.89 -6.66
CA PRO A 261 -0.69 -24.25 -6.53
C PRO A 261 0.63 -24.29 -5.76
N GLY A 262 0.86 -25.40 -5.04
CA GLY A 262 2.15 -25.66 -4.38
C GLY A 262 2.43 -24.82 -3.13
N LEU A 263 1.44 -24.14 -2.56
CA LEU A 263 1.62 -23.39 -1.32
C LEU A 263 2.03 -24.31 -0.16
N PRO A 264 3.08 -23.96 0.61
CA PRO A 264 3.45 -24.68 1.83
C PRO A 264 2.29 -24.73 2.83
N LYS A 265 2.21 -25.81 3.61
CA LYS A 265 1.12 -26.00 4.59
C LYS A 265 1.05 -24.86 5.59
N GLU A 266 2.18 -24.28 5.96
CA GLU A 266 2.30 -23.17 6.91
C GLU A 266 1.67 -21.88 6.33
N LYS A 267 1.95 -21.58 5.06
CA LYS A 267 1.32 -20.46 4.35
C LYS A 267 -0.18 -20.70 4.18
N MET A 268 -0.57 -21.92 3.84
CA MET A 268 -1.97 -22.31 3.67
C MET A 268 -2.75 -22.20 5.00
N ALA A 269 -2.17 -22.61 6.12
CA ALA A 269 -2.77 -22.51 7.44
C ALA A 269 -3.02 -21.05 7.83
N ARG A 270 -2.02 -20.17 7.66
CA ARG A 270 -2.17 -18.73 7.94
C ARG A 270 -3.20 -18.06 7.03
N LEU A 271 -3.22 -18.39 5.74
CA LEU A 271 -4.23 -17.90 4.80
C LEU A 271 -5.64 -18.33 5.22
N HIS A 272 -5.84 -19.60 5.57
CA HIS A 272 -7.14 -20.09 6.03
C HIS A 272 -7.55 -19.47 7.37
N PHE A 273 -6.59 -19.16 8.24
CA PHE A 273 -6.88 -18.42 9.47
C PHE A 273 -7.45 -17.02 9.14
N ASN A 274 -6.81 -16.28 8.24
CA ASN A 274 -7.34 -14.98 7.78
C ASN A 274 -8.72 -15.09 7.11
N LEU A 275 -8.93 -16.14 6.30
CA LEU A 275 -10.24 -16.42 5.71
C LEU A 275 -11.30 -16.73 6.77
N GLY A 276 -10.94 -17.49 7.82
CA GLY A 276 -11.82 -17.77 8.95
C GLY A 276 -12.21 -16.49 9.70
N LEU A 277 -11.26 -15.58 9.93
CA LEU A 277 -11.53 -14.27 10.51
C LEU A 277 -12.48 -13.43 9.63
N ALA A 278 -12.35 -13.53 8.31
CA ALA A 278 -13.24 -12.82 7.38
C ALA A 278 -14.66 -13.39 7.39
N TYR A 279 -14.82 -14.73 7.48
CA TYR A 279 -16.13 -15.36 7.67
C TYR A 279 -16.75 -15.01 9.03
N GLU A 280 -15.95 -14.94 10.08
CA GLU A 280 -16.41 -14.51 11.41
C GLU A 280 -16.94 -13.07 11.36
N ALA A 281 -16.16 -12.15 10.77
CA ALA A 281 -16.53 -10.74 10.65
C ALA A 281 -17.77 -10.52 9.77
N SER A 282 -17.99 -11.38 8.75
CA SER A 282 -19.20 -11.35 7.92
C SER A 282 -20.41 -12.05 8.56
N GLY A 283 -20.27 -12.60 9.77
CA GLY A 283 -21.34 -13.29 10.49
C GLY A 283 -21.59 -14.73 10.02
N MET A 284 -20.77 -15.26 9.11
CA MET A 284 -20.85 -16.63 8.59
C MET A 284 -20.19 -17.62 9.57
N VAL A 285 -20.77 -17.74 10.76
CA VAL A 285 -20.20 -18.50 11.89
C VAL A 285 -19.84 -19.95 11.54
N SER A 286 -20.73 -20.68 10.86
CA SER A 286 -20.47 -22.07 10.48
C SER A 286 -19.27 -22.20 9.52
N ALA A 287 -19.19 -21.33 8.51
CA ALA A 287 -18.07 -21.30 7.59
C ALA A 287 -16.75 -20.90 8.27
N ALA A 288 -16.80 -19.96 9.23
CA ALA A 288 -15.65 -19.59 10.04
C ALA A 288 -15.10 -20.79 10.83
N ILE A 289 -15.98 -21.50 11.56
CA ILE A 289 -15.60 -22.69 12.35
C ILE A 289 -15.02 -23.79 11.45
N ASP A 290 -15.67 -24.08 10.33
CA ASP A 290 -15.19 -25.12 9.41
C ASP A 290 -13.82 -24.74 8.81
N THR A 291 -13.60 -23.46 8.53
CA THR A 291 -12.31 -22.94 8.06
C THR A 291 -11.24 -23.00 9.14
N PHE A 292 -11.54 -22.63 10.39
CA PHE A 292 -10.59 -22.77 11.49
C PHE A 292 -10.23 -24.23 11.79
N ASN A 293 -11.17 -25.17 11.64
CA ASN A 293 -10.86 -26.59 11.74
C ASN A 293 -9.91 -27.06 10.62
N LEU A 294 -10.02 -26.49 9.42
CA LEU A 294 -9.05 -26.73 8.34
C LEU A 294 -7.65 -26.21 8.72
N VAL A 295 -7.54 -25.06 9.38
CA VAL A 295 -6.27 -24.55 9.91
C VAL A 295 -5.63 -25.60 10.83
N LEU A 296 -6.40 -26.18 11.76
CA LEU A 296 -5.89 -27.19 12.70
C LEU A 296 -5.50 -28.52 12.04
N LYS A 297 -6.08 -28.87 10.88
CA LYS A 297 -5.64 -30.01 10.07
C LYS A 297 -4.29 -29.75 9.41
N LEU A 298 -4.02 -28.50 9.03
CA LEU A 298 -2.76 -28.08 8.40
C LEU A 298 -1.65 -27.88 9.44
N ASP A 299 -1.98 -27.25 10.56
CA ASP A 299 -1.12 -26.99 11.70
C ASP A 299 -1.88 -27.22 13.02
N HIS A 300 -1.62 -28.36 13.65
CA HIS A 300 -2.28 -28.78 14.88
C HIS A 300 -1.91 -27.90 16.09
N SER A 301 -0.83 -27.12 15.99
CA SER A 301 -0.31 -26.26 17.06
C SER A 301 -0.87 -24.85 17.03
N PHE A 302 -1.64 -24.47 16.00
CA PHE A 302 -2.19 -23.13 15.82
C PHE A 302 -3.21 -22.79 16.93
N SER A 303 -2.74 -22.11 17.98
CA SER A 303 -3.50 -21.90 19.22
C SER A 303 -4.70 -20.99 19.02
N GLU A 304 -4.54 -19.96 18.18
CA GLU A 304 -5.52 -18.93 17.91
C GLU A 304 -6.73 -19.50 17.18
N ALA A 305 -6.53 -20.50 16.31
CA ALA A 305 -7.63 -21.21 15.64
C ALA A 305 -8.46 -22.01 16.65
N LYS A 306 -7.83 -22.66 17.63
CA LYS A 306 -8.54 -23.39 18.71
C LYS A 306 -9.38 -22.43 19.56
N GLU A 307 -8.80 -21.29 19.94
CA GLU A 307 -9.50 -20.25 20.71
C GLU A 307 -10.72 -19.73 19.95
N LYS A 308 -10.55 -19.41 18.65
CA LYS A 308 -11.64 -18.94 17.79
C LYS A 308 -12.77 -19.97 17.67
N ILE A 309 -12.45 -21.26 17.46
CA ILE A 309 -13.46 -22.33 17.45
C ILE A 309 -14.20 -22.37 18.78
N GLY A 310 -13.49 -22.39 19.92
CA GLY A 310 -14.12 -22.45 21.25
C GLY A 310 -15.10 -21.29 21.51
N LYS A 311 -14.76 -20.07 21.06
CA LYS A 311 -15.65 -18.90 21.18
C LYS A 311 -16.87 -18.96 20.27
N LEU A 312 -16.70 -19.49 19.06
CA LEU A 312 -17.75 -19.51 18.03
C LEU A 312 -18.65 -20.75 18.09
N GLN A 313 -18.17 -21.87 18.63
CA GLN A 313 -18.90 -23.13 18.70
C GLN A 313 -20.31 -23.00 19.32
N PRO A 314 -20.50 -22.24 20.43
CA PRO A 314 -21.84 -22.04 21.02
C PRO A 314 -22.79 -21.21 20.14
N LEU A 315 -22.24 -20.44 19.19
CA LEU A 315 -22.98 -19.58 18.28
C LEU A 315 -23.35 -20.28 16.96
N ARG A 316 -22.85 -21.50 16.74
CA ARG A 316 -23.16 -22.33 15.57
C ARG A 316 -24.61 -22.80 15.68
N LYS A 317 -25.49 -22.20 14.86
CA LYS A 317 -26.88 -22.64 14.70
C LYS A 317 -26.96 -23.84 13.76
#